data_AF-A0A944MKQ0-F1
#
_entry.id   AF-A0A944MKQ0-F1
#
_cell.length_a   1.000
_cell.length_b   1.000
_cell.length_c   1.000
_cell.angle_alpha   90.00
_cell.angle_beta   90.00
_cell.angle_gamma   90.00
#
_symmetry.space_group_name_H-M   'P 1'
#
loop_
_entity.id
_entity.type
_entity.pdbx_description
1 polymer ?
#
loop_
_entity_poly.entity_id
_entity_poly.type
_entity_poly.pdbx_seq_one_letter_code
_entity_poly.pdbx_strand_id
1 'polypeptide(L)'
;MNAIQKREFGRKFFHFGTIVIPLSYRYLFGFNKKTFAFYLALFTLLVIIVEIARLKHKTFKKIFNDFTGILLRKHEFNDFTGATYLTISSIFCVIIFPPQIAFLAISFLIIGDTLAALIGIPFGKMKIFDGQKSFEGSLACFLGCFLFALIYIDPLIATVGAIAATTAEISNIRLDDNIKIPIFSGALMWLIQLI
;
A
#
# COMPACT_ATOMS: atom_id res chain seq x y z
N MET A 1 -15.91 2.31 19.45
CA MET A 1 -15.50 2.71 18.09
C MET A 1 -16.64 3.42 17.38
N ASN A 2 -16.40 4.61 16.86
CA ASN A 2 -17.38 5.34 16.04
C ASN A 2 -17.50 4.73 14.63
N ALA A 3 -18.51 5.13 13.86
CA ALA A 3 -18.77 4.58 12.53
C ALA A 3 -17.63 4.81 11.53
N ILE A 4 -16.90 5.93 11.67
CA ILE A 4 -15.74 6.27 10.83
C ILE A 4 -14.60 5.28 11.08
N GLN A 5 -14.29 5.01 12.35
CA GLN A 5 -13.28 4.02 12.73
C GLN A 5 -13.65 2.63 12.20
N LYS A 6 -14.90 2.18 12.36
CA LYS A 6 -15.36 0.87 11.84
C LYS A 6 -15.14 0.75 10.33
N ARG A 7 -15.44 1.80 9.56
CA ARG A 7 -15.17 1.83 8.11
C ARG A 7 -13.69 1.72 7.80
N GLU A 8 -12.84 2.45 8.52
CA GLU A 8 -11.40 2.40 8.30
C GLU A 8 -10.81 1.01 8.60
N PHE A 9 -11.26 0.35 9.67
CA PHE A 9 -10.87 -1.04 9.93
C PHE A 9 -11.30 -1.98 8.81
N GLY A 10 -12.53 -1.86 8.30
CA GLY A 10 -12.99 -2.63 7.15
C GLY A 10 -12.10 -2.41 5.92
N ARG A 11 -11.76 -1.15 5.62
CA ARG A 11 -10.84 -0.81 4.52
C ARG A 11 -9.48 -1.48 4.68
N LYS A 12 -8.90 -1.44 5.87
CA LYS A 12 -7.58 -2.03 6.16
C LYS A 12 -7.62 -3.55 6.10
N PHE A 13 -8.74 -4.18 6.45
CA PHE A 13 -8.93 -5.62 6.24
C PHE A 13 -8.89 -6.00 4.76
N PHE A 14 -9.63 -5.29 3.89
CA PHE A 14 -9.56 -5.53 2.45
C PHE A 14 -8.19 -5.19 1.86
N HIS A 15 -7.55 -4.11 2.32
CA HIS A 15 -6.19 -3.74 1.95
C HIS A 15 -5.19 -4.84 2.30
N PHE A 16 -5.28 -5.43 3.49
CA PHE A 16 -4.42 -6.55 3.89
C PHE A 16 -4.56 -7.76 2.96
N GLY A 17 -5.75 -8.02 2.43
CA GLY A 17 -5.97 -9.07 1.42
C GLY A 17 -5.11 -8.91 0.15
N THR A 18 -4.67 -7.69 -0.16
CA THR A 18 -3.79 -7.44 -1.31
C THR A 18 -2.37 -7.99 -1.12
N ILE A 19 -2.02 -8.50 0.07
CA ILE A 19 -0.74 -9.20 0.34
C ILE A 19 -0.50 -10.37 -0.61
N VAL A 20 -1.56 -10.90 -1.23
CA VAL A 20 -1.46 -11.89 -2.31
C VAL A 20 -0.61 -11.41 -3.48
N ILE A 21 -0.53 -10.11 -3.76
CA ILE A 21 0.27 -9.54 -4.86
C ILE A 21 1.76 -9.82 -4.65
N PRO A 22 2.43 -9.33 -3.58
CA PRO A 22 3.84 -9.63 -3.37
C PRO A 22 4.10 -11.11 -3.07
N LEU A 23 3.20 -11.80 -2.37
CA LEU A 23 3.38 -13.22 -2.06
C LEU A 23 3.32 -14.09 -3.33
N SER A 24 2.38 -13.84 -4.23
CA SER A 24 2.32 -14.56 -5.51
C SER A 24 3.56 -14.29 -6.35
N TYR A 25 4.04 -13.04 -6.39
CA TYR A 25 5.27 -12.69 -7.10
C TYR A 25 6.48 -13.52 -6.64
N ARG A 26 6.64 -13.69 -5.32
CA ARG A 26 7.72 -14.50 -4.74
C ARG A 26 7.49 -16.00 -4.91
N TYR A 27 6.34 -16.51 -4.47
CA TYR A 27 6.13 -17.94 -4.25
C TYR A 27 5.45 -18.67 -5.41
N LEU A 28 4.60 -18.01 -6.20
CA LEU A 28 3.95 -18.63 -7.37
C LEU A 28 4.73 -18.37 -8.65
N PHE A 29 5.26 -17.16 -8.81
CA PHE A 29 6.00 -16.76 -10.02
C PHE A 29 7.52 -16.86 -9.87
N GLY A 30 8.03 -17.23 -8.69
CA GLY A 30 9.47 -17.42 -8.46
C GLY A 30 10.32 -16.21 -8.83
N PHE A 31 9.81 -14.99 -8.60
CA PHE A 31 10.45 -13.73 -9.02
C PHE A 31 10.65 -13.55 -10.53
N ASN A 32 9.89 -14.25 -11.36
CA ASN A 32 9.88 -13.99 -12.80
C ASN A 32 9.23 -12.63 -13.11
N LYS A 33 10.07 -11.59 -13.19
CA LYS A 33 9.66 -10.20 -13.43
C LYS A 33 8.75 -10.07 -14.65
N LYS A 34 9.13 -10.69 -15.78
CA LYS A 34 8.45 -10.51 -17.06
C LYS A 34 7.05 -11.09 -17.03
N THR A 35 6.93 -12.35 -16.59
CA THR A 35 5.64 -13.04 -16.52
C THR A 35 4.72 -12.38 -15.49
N PHE A 36 5.24 -12.06 -14.30
CA PHE A 36 4.43 -11.42 -13.27
C PHE A 36 3.98 -10.01 -13.69
N ALA A 37 4.89 -9.17 -14.22
CA ALA A 37 4.54 -7.84 -14.69
C ALA A 37 3.50 -7.88 -15.82
N PHE A 38 3.54 -8.87 -16.72
CA PHE A 38 2.54 -9.04 -17.77
C PHE A 38 1.14 -9.28 -17.20
N TYR A 39 0.98 -10.25 -16.30
CA TYR A 39 -0.33 -10.53 -15.69
C TYR A 39 -0.80 -9.39 -14.79
N LEU A 40 0.11 -8.77 -14.03
CA LEU A 40 -0.21 -7.60 -13.22
C LEU A 40 -0.62 -6.41 -14.10
N ALA A 41 0.03 -6.20 -15.26
CA ALA A 41 -0.35 -5.15 -16.21
C ALA A 41 -1.77 -5.37 -16.75
N LEU A 42 -2.10 -6.61 -17.13
CA LEU A 42 -3.45 -6.95 -17.59
C LEU A 42 -4.49 -6.68 -16.49
N PHE A 43 -4.19 -7.05 -15.25
CA PHE A 43 -5.06 -6.77 -14.11
C PHE A 43 -5.20 -5.27 -13.85
N THR A 44 -4.10 -4.51 -13.82
CA THR A 44 -4.12 -3.05 -13.65
C THR A 44 -4.93 -2.37 -14.76
N LEU A 45 -4.79 -2.82 -16.02
CA LEU A 45 -5.58 -2.31 -17.14
C LEU A 45 -7.08 -2.54 -16.92
N LEU A 46 -7.47 -3.73 -16.48
CA LEU A 46 -8.87 -4.03 -16.15
C LEU A 46 -9.39 -3.11 -15.04
N VAL A 47 -8.61 -2.90 -13.97
CA VAL A 47 -8.96 -1.97 -12.88
C VAL A 47 -9.16 -0.55 -13.41
N ILE A 48 -8.27 -0.05 -14.26
CA ILE A 48 -8.38 1.28 -14.87
C ILE A 48 -9.64 1.38 -15.76
N ILE A 49 -9.94 0.37 -16.57
CA ILE A 49 -11.14 0.34 -17.42
C ILE A 49 -12.40 0.42 -16.55
N VAL A 50 -12.48 -0.38 -15.49
CA VAL A 50 -13.59 -0.37 -14.54
C VAL A 50 -13.74 1.00 -13.89
N GLU A 51 -12.64 1.62 -13.46
CA GLU A 51 -12.65 2.95 -12.87
C GLU A 51 -13.11 4.04 -13.84
N ILE A 52 -12.61 4.03 -15.08
CA ILE A 52 -13.04 4.99 -16.10
C ILE A 52 -14.53 4.82 -16.39
N ALA A 53 -15.01 3.58 -16.54
CA ALA A 53 -16.43 3.30 -16.72
C ALA A 53 -17.25 3.81 -15.52
N ARG A 54 -16.76 3.59 -14.29
CA ARG A 54 -17.40 4.06 -13.05
C ARG A 54 -17.51 5.58 -13.03
N LEU A 55 -16.45 6.30 -13.39
CA LEU A 55 -16.43 7.76 -13.34
C LEU A 55 -17.25 8.39 -14.46
N LYS A 56 -17.38 7.73 -15.62
CA LYS A 56 -18.17 8.23 -16.76
C LYS A 56 -19.67 7.94 -16.68
N HIS A 57 -20.08 6.79 -16.13
CA HIS A 57 -21.47 6.36 -16.15
C HIS A 57 -22.14 6.43 -14.78
N LYS A 58 -23.11 7.35 -14.62
CA LYS A 58 -23.84 7.57 -13.34
C LYS A 58 -24.50 6.30 -12.79
N THR A 59 -25.10 5.48 -13.65
CA THR A 59 -25.74 4.21 -13.24
C THR A 59 -24.72 3.22 -12.70
N PHE A 60 -23.61 3.03 -13.43
CA PHE A 60 -22.56 2.11 -12.99
C PHE A 60 -21.86 2.63 -11.73
N LYS A 61 -21.65 3.94 -11.62
CA LYS A 61 -21.17 4.59 -10.40
C LYS A 61 -22.04 4.27 -9.19
N LYS A 62 -23.37 4.36 -9.34
CA LYS A 62 -24.32 4.06 -8.27
C LYS A 62 -24.18 2.60 -7.83
N ILE A 63 -24.25 1.67 -8.78
CA ILE A 63 -24.10 0.23 -8.52
C ILE A 63 -22.77 -0.05 -7.81
N PHE A 64 -21.67 0.47 -8.34
CA PHE A 64 -20.34 0.31 -7.74
C PHE A 64 -20.29 0.84 -6.30
N ASN A 65 -20.84 2.03 -6.06
CA ASN A 65 -20.87 2.63 -4.73
C ASN A 65 -21.78 1.87 -3.77
N ASP A 66 -22.87 1.26 -4.24
CA ASP A 66 -23.75 0.44 -3.41
C ASP A 66 -23.01 -0.82 -2.91
N PHE A 67 -22.13 -1.41 -3.74
CA PHE A 67 -21.33 -2.57 -3.36
C PHE A 67 -20.05 -2.22 -2.58
N THR A 68 -19.36 -1.14 -2.94
CA THR A 68 -17.99 -0.85 -2.45
C THR A 68 -17.89 0.45 -1.63
N GLY A 69 -18.95 1.24 -1.53
CA GLY A 69 -18.91 2.59 -0.93
C GLY A 69 -18.51 2.60 0.54
N ILE A 70 -18.70 1.49 1.26
CA ILE A 70 -18.20 1.31 2.63
C ILE A 70 -16.67 1.42 2.67
N LEU A 71 -16.00 0.96 1.59
CA LEU A 71 -14.55 0.91 1.44
C LEU A 71 -13.94 2.18 0.81
N LEU A 72 -14.74 3.08 0.24
CA LEU A 72 -14.25 4.29 -0.42
C LEU A 72 -14.07 5.47 0.56
N ARG A 73 -12.99 6.24 0.37
CA ARG A 73 -12.84 7.57 1.00
C ARG A 73 -13.72 8.59 0.28
N LYS A 74 -14.01 9.70 0.97
CA LYS A 74 -14.85 10.79 0.45
C LYS A 74 -14.40 11.31 -0.93
N HIS A 75 -13.09 11.43 -1.18
CA HIS A 75 -12.57 11.89 -2.47
C HIS A 75 -12.61 10.80 -3.54
N GLU A 76 -12.42 9.52 -3.18
CA GLU A 76 -12.44 8.36 -4.08
C GLU A 76 -13.83 8.11 -4.73
N PHE A 77 -14.89 8.74 -4.23
CA PHE A 77 -16.20 8.73 -4.91
C PHE A 77 -16.16 9.43 -6.27
N ASN A 78 -15.25 10.38 -6.48
CA ASN A 78 -15.13 11.18 -7.70
C ASN A 78 -13.75 11.12 -8.35
N ASP A 79 -12.85 10.30 -7.80
CA ASP A 79 -11.47 10.13 -8.24
C ASP A 79 -11.10 8.64 -8.20
N PHE A 80 -9.91 8.29 -8.70
CA PHE A 80 -9.42 6.92 -8.66
C PHE A 80 -9.33 6.37 -7.23
N THR A 81 -9.64 5.08 -7.08
CA THR A 81 -9.54 4.41 -5.78
C THR A 81 -8.09 4.11 -5.38
N GLY A 82 -7.86 3.93 -4.08
CA GLY A 82 -6.58 3.42 -3.56
C GLY A 82 -6.12 2.10 -4.19
N ALA A 83 -7.06 1.22 -4.58
CA ALA A 83 -6.73 -0.05 -5.26
C ALA A 83 -6.10 0.19 -6.65
N THR A 84 -6.55 1.22 -7.36
CA THR A 84 -5.95 1.63 -8.64
C THR A 84 -4.52 2.10 -8.43
N TYR A 85 -4.31 2.96 -7.43
CA TYR A 85 -2.98 3.45 -7.09
C TYR A 85 -2.03 2.33 -6.63
N LEU A 86 -2.53 1.36 -5.86
CA LEU A 86 -1.78 0.20 -5.40
C LEU A 86 -1.32 -0.68 -6.56
N THR A 87 -2.21 -0.98 -7.51
CA THR A 87 -1.87 -1.84 -8.65
C THR A 87 -0.87 -1.15 -9.60
N ILE A 88 -1.01 0.17 -9.80
CA ILE A 88 -0.05 1.00 -10.56
C ILE A 88 1.32 1.06 -9.87
N SER A 89 1.37 1.30 -8.57
CA SER A 89 2.66 1.35 -7.85
C SER A 89 3.31 -0.04 -7.76
N SER A 90 2.52 -1.11 -7.65
CA SER A 90 3.01 -2.49 -7.63
C SER A 90 3.67 -2.87 -8.95
N ILE A 91 3.05 -2.56 -10.09
CA ILE A 91 3.68 -2.82 -11.40
C ILE A 91 4.93 -1.97 -11.58
N PHE A 92 4.92 -0.71 -11.15
CA PHE A 92 6.11 0.15 -11.16
C PHE A 92 7.24 -0.49 -10.36
N CYS A 93 6.98 -0.93 -9.12
CA CYS A 93 7.97 -1.58 -8.27
C CYS A 93 8.55 -2.84 -8.91
N VAL A 94 7.68 -3.70 -9.47
CA VAL A 94 8.12 -4.93 -10.15
C VAL A 94 8.99 -4.64 -11.35
N ILE A 95 8.65 -3.64 -12.17
CA ILE A 95 9.43 -3.32 -13.36
C ILE A 95 10.80 -2.73 -12.96
N ILE A 96 10.78 -1.74 -12.07
CA ILE A 96 11.95 -0.90 -11.79
C ILE A 96 12.92 -1.56 -10.80
N PHE A 97 12.43 -2.10 -9.69
CA PHE A 97 13.30 -2.55 -8.60
C PHE A 97 13.79 -4.00 -8.78
N PRO A 98 14.91 -4.38 -8.13
CA PRO A 98 15.30 -5.78 -8.00
C PRO A 98 14.18 -6.62 -7.38
N PRO A 99 14.02 -7.92 -7.76
CA PRO A 99 12.85 -8.69 -7.36
C PRO A 99 12.57 -8.73 -5.86
N GLN A 100 13.63 -8.89 -5.05
CA GLN A 100 13.53 -8.90 -3.60
C GLN A 100 13.07 -7.55 -3.02
N ILE A 101 13.56 -6.45 -3.60
CA ILE A 101 13.21 -5.09 -3.17
C ILE A 101 11.78 -4.75 -3.58
N ALA A 102 11.36 -5.10 -4.80
CA ALA A 102 9.98 -4.93 -5.25
C ALA A 102 9.00 -5.69 -4.32
N PHE A 103 9.34 -6.94 -3.98
CA PHE A 103 8.58 -7.75 -3.03
C PHE A 103 8.43 -7.07 -1.67
N LEU A 104 9.52 -6.57 -1.09
CA LEU A 104 9.50 -5.90 0.21
C LEU A 104 8.77 -4.57 0.17
N ALA A 105 9.01 -3.74 -0.84
CA ALA A 105 8.37 -2.43 -1.00
C ALA A 105 6.84 -2.54 -1.06
N ILE A 106 6.32 -3.46 -1.85
CA ILE A 106 4.88 -3.73 -1.94
C ILE A 106 4.37 -4.31 -0.62
N SER A 107 5.14 -5.20 0.03
CA SER A 107 4.77 -5.76 1.33
C SER A 107 4.72 -4.70 2.44
N PHE A 108 5.61 -3.70 2.42
CA PHE A 108 5.64 -2.60 3.40
C PHE A 108 4.41 -1.71 3.29
N LEU A 109 3.94 -1.43 2.08
CA LEU A 109 2.65 -0.78 1.89
C LEU A 109 1.54 -1.54 2.59
N ILE A 110 1.50 -2.86 2.47
CA ILE A 110 0.36 -3.64 2.93
C ILE A 110 0.45 -3.88 4.44
N ILE A 111 1.60 -4.31 4.93
CA ILE A 111 1.83 -4.64 6.34
C ILE A 111 1.92 -3.35 7.16
N GLY A 112 2.77 -2.41 6.75
CA GLY A 112 3.03 -1.17 7.47
C GLY A 112 1.79 -0.29 7.59
N ASP A 113 1.12 0.00 6.48
CA ASP A 113 -0.09 0.84 6.47
C ASP A 113 -1.28 0.20 7.22
N THR A 114 -1.37 -1.14 7.19
CA THR A 114 -2.38 -1.87 7.98
C THR A 114 -2.07 -1.76 9.47
N LEU A 115 -0.84 -2.06 9.90
CA LEU A 115 -0.47 -1.98 11.32
C LEU A 115 -0.54 -0.55 11.85
N ALA A 116 -0.16 0.44 11.04
CA ALA A 116 -0.28 1.85 11.39
C ALA A 116 -1.72 2.22 11.76
N ALA A 117 -2.68 1.74 10.96
CA ALA A 117 -4.09 1.98 11.21
C ALA A 117 -4.64 1.15 12.38
N LEU A 118 -4.30 -0.14 12.45
CA LEU A 118 -4.77 -1.04 13.50
C LEU A 118 -4.33 -0.58 14.90
N ILE A 119 -3.14 0.01 15.02
CA ILE A 119 -2.62 0.53 16.29
C ILE A 119 -2.99 2.01 16.47
N GLY A 120 -2.78 2.83 15.44
CA GLY A 120 -2.94 4.29 15.54
C GLY A 120 -4.37 4.77 15.74
N ILE A 121 -5.36 4.05 15.20
CA ILE A 121 -6.78 4.43 15.32
C ILE A 121 -7.32 4.21 16.74
N PRO A 122 -7.19 3.02 17.35
CA PRO A 122 -7.70 2.77 18.71
C PRO A 122 -6.75 3.24 19.82
N PHE A 123 -5.43 3.17 19.63
CA PHE A 123 -4.45 3.37 20.70
C PHE A 123 -3.56 4.61 20.53
N GLY A 124 -3.60 5.28 19.37
CA GLY A 124 -2.73 6.42 19.09
C GLY A 124 -3.09 7.66 19.92
N LYS A 125 -2.32 7.93 20.98
CA LYS A 125 -2.51 9.08 21.88
C LYS A 125 -1.70 10.28 21.41
N MET A 126 -0.48 10.05 20.93
CA MET A 126 0.41 11.11 20.46
C MET A 126 0.13 11.41 18.99
N LYS A 127 -0.68 12.43 18.74
CA LYS A 127 -1.09 12.82 17.39
C LYS A 127 -0.02 13.63 16.67
N ILE A 128 0.05 13.42 15.35
CA ILE A 128 1.01 14.06 14.43
C ILE A 128 0.22 14.62 13.24
N PHE A 129 0.66 15.76 12.68
CA PHE A 129 0.04 16.45 11.55
C PHE A 129 -1.48 16.67 11.74
N ASP A 130 -1.82 17.66 12.58
CA ASP A 130 -3.20 18.09 12.84
C ASP A 130 -4.18 16.97 13.25
N GLY A 131 -3.67 15.91 13.88
CA GLY A 131 -4.52 14.81 14.37
C GLY A 131 -4.72 13.64 13.40
N GLN A 132 -4.19 13.72 12.18
CA GLN A 132 -4.47 12.72 11.14
C GLN A 132 -3.69 11.42 11.32
N LYS A 133 -2.48 11.51 11.86
CA LYS A 133 -1.59 10.37 12.12
C LYS A 133 -1.25 10.31 13.62
N SER A 134 -0.64 9.21 14.05
CA SER A 134 -0.21 9.02 15.44
C SER A 134 1.15 8.38 15.49
N PHE A 135 1.98 8.79 16.46
CA PHE A 135 3.30 8.22 16.68
C PHE A 135 3.24 6.70 16.86
N GLU A 136 2.27 6.20 17.63
CA GLU A 136 2.10 4.78 17.89
C GLU A 136 1.78 3.98 16.62
N GLY A 137 1.01 4.58 15.70
CA GLY A 137 0.75 4.03 14.38
C GLY A 137 2.02 3.96 13.53
N SER A 138 2.78 5.06 13.45
CA SER A 138 4.03 5.07 12.69
C SER A 138 5.09 4.13 13.29
N LEU A 139 5.15 3.98 14.62
CA LEU A 139 5.99 2.97 15.27
C LEU A 139 5.56 1.55 14.91
N ALA A 140 4.25 1.28 14.86
CA ALA A 140 3.74 -0.02 14.40
C ALA A 140 4.07 -0.29 12.92
N CYS A 141 4.01 0.75 12.07
CA CYS A 141 4.47 0.67 10.67
C CYS A 141 5.94 0.26 10.60
N PHE A 142 6.80 0.97 11.33
CA PHE A 142 8.24 0.71 11.38
C PHE A 142 8.53 -0.73 11.83
N LEU A 143 8.01 -1.13 12.98
CA LEU A 143 8.26 -2.47 13.53
C LEU A 143 7.72 -3.56 12.61
N GLY A 144 6.53 -3.37 12.05
CA GLY A 144 5.94 -4.31 11.10
C GLY A 144 6.78 -4.51 9.85
N CYS A 145 7.19 -3.41 9.21
CA CYS A 145 8.05 -3.45 8.03
C CYS A 145 9.42 -4.05 8.36
N PHE A 146 10.04 -3.61 9.47
CA PHE A 146 11.37 -4.04 9.87
C PHE A 146 11.41 -5.55 10.17
N LEU A 147 10.53 -6.03 11.06
CA LEU A 147 10.48 -7.45 11.44
C LEU A 147 10.17 -8.35 10.24
N PHE A 148 9.28 -7.90 9.35
CA PHE A 148 9.00 -8.65 8.12
C PHE A 148 10.23 -8.70 7.20
N ALA A 149 10.92 -7.57 6.99
CA ALA A 149 12.07 -7.49 6.11
C ALA A 149 13.28 -8.29 6.58
N LEU A 150 13.51 -8.36 7.90
CA LEU A 150 14.61 -9.14 8.49
C LEU A 150 14.60 -10.62 8.11
N ILE A 151 13.43 -11.17 7.74
CA ILE A 151 13.29 -12.56 7.28
C ILE A 151 13.91 -12.75 5.88
N TYR A 152 14.04 -11.66 5.12
CA TYR A 152 14.18 -11.70 3.67
C TYR A 152 15.41 -10.97 3.14
N ILE A 153 15.98 -10.03 3.88
CA ILE A 153 17.10 -9.21 3.41
C ILE A 153 18.04 -8.82 4.56
N ASP A 154 19.22 -8.32 4.20
CA ASP A 154 20.22 -7.81 5.13
C ASP A 154 19.61 -6.79 6.14
N PRO A 155 19.99 -6.83 7.43
CA PRO A 155 19.46 -5.93 8.45
C PRO A 155 19.60 -4.43 8.16
N LEU A 156 20.67 -4.00 7.49
CA LEU A 156 20.85 -2.59 7.14
C LEU A 156 19.81 -2.16 6.10
N ILE A 157 19.62 -2.95 5.04
CA ILE A 157 18.61 -2.67 4.00
C ILE A 157 17.20 -2.74 4.60
N ALA A 158 16.93 -3.72 5.46
CA ALA A 158 15.67 -3.84 6.18
C ALA A 158 15.37 -2.61 7.04
N THR A 159 16.37 -2.12 7.79
CA THR A 159 16.25 -0.92 8.63
C THR A 159 15.94 0.30 7.78
N VAL A 160 16.72 0.54 6.72
CA VAL A 160 16.53 1.70 5.83
C VAL A 160 15.17 1.65 5.16
N GLY A 161 14.77 0.47 4.66
CA GLY A 161 13.47 0.27 4.05
C GLY A 161 12.30 0.56 5.00
N ALA A 162 12.39 0.11 6.25
CA ALA A 162 11.37 0.35 7.26
C ALA A 162 11.28 1.83 7.67
N ILE A 163 12.43 2.52 7.82
CA ILE A 163 12.46 3.97 8.08
C ILE A 163 11.82 4.72 6.90
N ALA A 164 12.17 4.35 5.67
CA ALA A 164 11.63 4.96 4.47
C ALA A 164 10.11 4.78 4.38
N ALA A 165 9.60 3.55 4.55
CA ALA A 165 8.16 3.28 4.54
C ALA A 165 7.41 4.09 5.61
N THR A 166 7.97 4.18 6.82
CA THR A 166 7.38 4.93 7.93
C THR A 166 7.38 6.44 7.65
N THR A 167 8.46 6.95 7.06
CA THR A 167 8.57 8.36 6.65
C THR A 167 7.55 8.70 5.56
N ALA A 168 7.34 7.80 4.60
CA ALA A 168 6.32 7.96 3.57
C ALA A 168 4.91 7.90 4.16
N GLU A 169 4.66 6.98 5.09
CA GLU A 169 3.38 6.80 5.79
C GLU A 169 2.97 8.04 6.60
N ILE A 170 3.91 8.62 7.34
CA ILE A 170 3.66 9.77 8.20
C ILE A 170 3.60 11.09 7.42
N SER A 171 4.15 11.13 6.19
CA SER A 171 4.29 12.37 5.41
C SER A 171 2.94 13.01 5.05
N ASN A 172 2.87 14.34 5.15
CA ASN A 172 1.71 15.14 4.72
C ASN A 172 1.74 15.50 3.22
N ILE A 173 2.50 14.75 2.41
CA ILE A 173 2.55 14.94 0.96
C ILE A 173 1.20 14.52 0.37
N ARG A 174 0.63 15.37 -0.50
CA ARG A 174 -0.63 15.16 -1.22
C ARG A 174 -0.49 14.13 -2.35
N LEU A 175 0.02 12.95 -2.01
CA LEU A 175 0.10 11.78 -2.87
C LEU A 175 -0.44 10.59 -2.08
N ASP A 176 -1.13 9.67 -2.74
CA ASP A 176 -1.75 8.53 -2.05
C ASP A 176 -0.68 7.62 -1.42
N ASP A 177 -0.97 7.10 -0.21
CA ASP A 177 -0.06 6.24 0.54
C ASP A 177 0.28 4.96 -0.24
N ASN A 178 -0.64 4.47 -1.08
CA ASN A 178 -0.41 3.33 -1.98
C ASN A 178 0.65 3.59 -3.05
N ILE A 179 1.01 4.85 -3.31
CA ILE A 179 2.13 5.21 -4.19
C ILE A 179 3.36 5.56 -3.37
N LYS A 180 3.20 6.44 -2.36
CA LYS A 180 4.34 6.98 -1.59
C LYS A 180 5.15 5.86 -0.92
N ILE A 181 4.48 4.98 -0.18
CA ILE A 181 5.16 3.96 0.64
C ILE A 181 6.02 3.01 -0.20
N PRO A 182 5.48 2.32 -1.22
CA PRO A 182 6.28 1.33 -1.95
C PRO A 182 7.35 1.98 -2.83
N ILE A 183 7.07 3.14 -3.45
CA ILE A 183 8.08 3.80 -4.30
C ILE A 183 9.24 4.32 -3.45
N PHE A 184 8.96 5.02 -2.35
CA PHE A 184 10.00 5.63 -1.54
C PHE A 184 10.84 4.58 -0.80
N SER A 185 10.21 3.57 -0.22
CA SER A 185 10.93 2.48 0.44
C SER A 185 11.74 1.63 -0.54
N GLY A 186 11.16 1.30 -1.71
CA GLY A 186 11.88 0.56 -2.76
C GLY A 186 13.09 1.32 -3.28
N ALA A 187 12.97 2.63 -3.50
CA ALA A 187 14.07 3.46 -3.97
C ALA A 187 15.24 3.51 -2.97
N LEU A 188 14.96 3.72 -1.68
CA LEU A 188 16.02 3.81 -0.66
C LEU A 188 16.65 2.46 -0.36
N MET A 189 15.86 1.37 -0.32
CA MET A 189 16.44 0.02 -0.22
C MET A 189 17.36 -0.28 -1.40
N TRP A 190 16.96 0.11 -2.62
CA TRP A 190 17.76 -0.16 -3.82
C TRP A 190 19.04 0.66 -3.82
N LEU A 191 18.98 1.93 -3.42
CA LEU A 191 20.16 2.79 -3.29
C LEU A 191 21.19 2.18 -2.32
N ILE A 192 20.76 1.71 -1.15
CA ILE A 192 21.66 1.09 -0.16
C ILE A 192 22.22 -0.24 -0.65
N GLN A 193 21.44 -1.02 -1.41
CA GLN A 193 21.94 -2.28 -1.99
C GLN A 193 23.09 -2.06 -3.01
N LEU A 194 23.22 -0.87 -3.58
CA LEU A 194 24.24 -0.53 -4.58
C LEU A 194 25.58 -0.07 -3.97
N ILE A 195 25.62 0.14 -2.65
CA ILE A 195 26.81 0.59 -1.89
C ILE A 195 27.47 -0.63 -1.26
#